data_AF-A0A3R8RTJ6-F1
#
_entry.id   AF-A0A3R8RTJ6-F1
#
_cell.length_a   1.000
_cell.length_b   1.000
_cell.length_c   1.000
_cell.angle_alpha   90.00
_cell.angle_beta   90.00
_cell.angle_gamma   90.00
#
_symmetry.space_group_name_H-M   'P 1'
#
loop_
_entity.id
_entity.type
_entity.pdbx_description
1 polymer ?
#
loop_
_entity_poly.entity_id
_entity_poly.type
_entity_poly.pdbx_seq_one_letter_code
_entity_poly.pdbx_strand_id
1 'polypeptide(L)'
;MPPPRPHTTAAASLAAGTATRAGTPLSAVDHVADFYGAYTDALTDRGRGQLVDALRRHYLTPELRRSLARWEATHHRDGVLRAAGVPAAWQVDHHDSGTGHCWSRVTLTWEDAGDQPHQTHLVVQSDLGTRRISGIRADR
;
A
#
# COMPACT_ATOMS: atom_id res chain seq x y z
N MET A 1 -19.55 -37.18 -29.74
CA MET A 1 -18.40 -36.58 -29.04
C MET A 1 -18.47 -35.07 -29.23
N PRO A 2 -18.82 -34.26 -28.22
CA PRO A 2 -18.80 -32.79 -28.36
C PRO A 2 -17.34 -32.29 -28.32
N PRO A 3 -17.01 -31.18 -29.02
CA PRO A 3 -15.67 -30.61 -28.97
C PRO A 3 -15.37 -29.98 -27.60
N PRO A 4 -14.10 -29.92 -27.17
CA PRO A 4 -13.73 -29.23 -25.94
C PRO A 4 -14.00 -27.73 -26.08
N ARG A 5 -14.67 -27.15 -25.07
CA ARG A 5 -14.87 -25.70 -24.99
C ARG A 5 -13.51 -25.05 -24.71
N PRO A 6 -13.13 -23.96 -25.39
CA PRO A 6 -11.97 -23.19 -24.99
C PRO A 6 -12.24 -22.63 -23.58
N HIS A 7 -11.39 -23.00 -22.63
CA HIS A 7 -11.27 -22.26 -21.36
C HIS A 7 -10.60 -20.94 -21.71
N THR A 8 -11.41 -19.90 -21.86
CA THR A 8 -10.91 -18.53 -21.87
C THR A 8 -10.31 -18.27 -20.50
N THR A 9 -8.98 -18.35 -20.39
CA THR A 9 -8.27 -17.75 -19.27
C THR A 9 -8.50 -16.25 -19.38
N ALA A 10 -9.41 -15.72 -18.57
CA ALA A 10 -9.52 -14.28 -18.38
C ALA A 10 -8.24 -13.83 -17.67
N ALA A 11 -7.21 -13.50 -18.45
CA ALA A 11 -6.17 -12.63 -17.95
C ALA A 11 -6.88 -11.36 -17.48
N ALA A 12 -6.78 -11.06 -16.19
CA ALA A 12 -7.18 -9.77 -15.68
C ALA A 12 -6.42 -8.73 -16.50
N SER A 13 -7.11 -8.06 -17.43
CA SER A 13 -6.59 -6.87 -18.07
C SER A 13 -6.36 -5.88 -16.94
N LEU A 14 -5.11 -5.73 -16.51
CA LEU A 14 -4.63 -4.46 -16.00
C LEU A 14 -4.85 -3.48 -17.15
N ALA A 15 -6.04 -2.91 -17.23
CA ALA A 15 -6.35 -1.84 -18.14
C ALA A 15 -5.49 -0.65 -17.71
N ALA A 16 -4.23 -0.66 -18.14
CA ALA A 16 -3.43 0.53 -18.31
C ALA A 16 -4.06 1.31 -19.47
N GLY A 17 -5.28 1.80 -19.24
CA GLY A 17 -5.76 2.95 -19.97
C GLY A 17 -4.71 4.05 -19.79
N THR A 18 -4.59 4.91 -20.79
CA THR A 18 -3.83 6.16 -20.73
C THR A 18 -4.45 7.09 -19.69
N ALA A 19 -4.42 6.68 -18.42
CA ALA A 19 -4.90 7.42 -17.29
C ALA A 19 -3.76 8.36 -16.89
N THR A 20 -3.88 9.62 -17.28
CA THR A 20 -3.00 10.66 -16.79
C THR A 20 -3.13 10.70 -15.26
N ARG A 21 -2.07 10.29 -14.56
CA ARG A 21 -1.97 10.41 -13.11
C ARG A 21 -1.37 11.77 -12.79
N ALA A 22 -2.12 12.60 -12.07
CA ALA A 22 -1.65 13.88 -11.55
C ALA A 22 -1.43 13.76 -10.03
N GLY A 23 -0.52 14.58 -9.52
CA GLY A 23 -0.24 14.67 -8.09
C GLY A 23 0.55 15.94 -7.79
N THR A 24 0.60 16.32 -6.52
CA THR A 24 1.38 17.45 -6.04
C THR A 24 2.20 17.05 -4.81
N PRO A 25 3.49 17.45 -4.74
CA PRO A 25 4.33 17.14 -3.59
C PRO A 25 3.83 17.79 -2.28
N LEU A 26 2.89 18.74 -2.36
CA LEU A 26 2.29 19.40 -1.21
C LEU A 26 1.09 18.62 -0.62
N SER A 27 0.54 17.64 -1.36
CA SER A 27 -0.60 16.83 -0.91
C SER A 27 -0.12 15.68 -0.03
N ALA A 28 -0.66 15.60 1.19
CA ALA A 28 -0.40 14.47 2.07
C ALA A 28 -0.93 13.14 1.49
N VAL A 29 -2.03 13.19 0.75
CA VAL A 29 -2.62 12.00 0.10
C VAL A 29 -1.73 11.50 -1.03
N ASP A 30 -1.22 12.42 -1.86
CA ASP A 30 -0.30 12.06 -2.96
C ASP A 30 1.01 11.49 -2.40
N HIS A 31 1.51 12.07 -1.30
CA HIS A 31 2.70 11.56 -0.63
C HIS A 31 2.51 10.14 -0.05
N VAL A 32 1.30 9.80 0.40
CA VAL A 32 0.94 8.43 0.79
C VAL A 32 0.86 7.52 -0.44
N ALA A 33 0.24 7.98 -1.53
CA ALA A 33 0.15 7.22 -2.78
C ALA A 33 1.52 6.94 -3.40
N ASP A 34 2.43 7.90 -3.38
CA ASP A 34 3.81 7.76 -3.84
C ASP A 34 4.58 6.75 -2.99
N PHE A 35 4.38 6.78 -1.66
CA PHE A 35 4.98 5.80 -0.76
C PHE A 35 4.51 4.38 -1.06
N TYR A 36 3.19 4.13 -1.10
CA TYR A 36 2.67 2.78 -1.32
C TYR A 36 2.99 2.26 -2.71
N GLY A 37 3.03 3.11 -3.73
CA GLY A 37 3.55 2.77 -5.05
C GLY A 37 4.98 2.29 -5.01
N ALA A 38 5.91 3.17 -4.61
CA ALA A 38 7.33 2.83 -4.58
C ALA A 38 7.65 1.67 -3.64
N TYR A 39 6.94 1.55 -2.52
CA TYR A 39 7.13 0.48 -1.54
C TYR A 39 6.68 -0.87 -2.08
N THR A 40 5.52 -0.92 -2.76
CA THR A 40 5.01 -2.15 -3.39
C THR A 40 5.92 -2.57 -4.54
N ASP A 41 6.33 -1.64 -5.42
CA ASP A 41 7.27 -1.91 -6.51
C ASP A 41 8.60 -2.48 -5.99
N ALA A 42 9.17 -1.85 -4.95
CA ALA A 42 10.42 -2.33 -4.34
C ALA A 42 10.30 -3.74 -3.75
N LEU A 43 9.17 -4.06 -3.12
CA LEU A 43 8.91 -5.39 -2.57
C LEU A 43 8.71 -6.42 -3.68
N THR A 44 8.03 -6.07 -4.77
CA THR A 44 7.81 -6.96 -5.92
C THR A 44 9.12 -7.25 -6.67
N ASP A 45 9.91 -6.21 -6.97
CA ASP A 45 11.11 -6.33 -7.81
C ASP A 45 12.27 -7.03 -7.10
N ARG A 46 12.48 -6.68 -5.82
CA ARG A 46 13.71 -7.06 -5.10
C ARG A 46 13.45 -7.64 -3.72
N GLY A 47 12.19 -7.74 -3.30
CA GLY A 47 11.86 -8.13 -1.94
C GLY A 47 12.35 -7.13 -0.90
N ARG A 48 12.48 -7.60 0.33
CA ARG A 48 12.97 -6.76 1.44
C ARG A 48 14.46 -6.48 1.31
N GLY A 49 14.85 -5.24 1.56
CA GLY A 49 16.26 -4.83 1.51
C GLY A 49 16.46 -3.34 1.66
N GLN A 50 17.64 -2.85 1.26
CA GLN A 50 18.07 -1.47 1.50
C GLN A 50 17.13 -0.41 0.93
N LEU A 51 16.50 -0.67 -0.23
CA LEU A 51 15.55 0.25 -0.86
C LEU A 51 14.27 0.39 -0.03
N VAL A 52 13.68 -0.73 0.40
CA VAL A 52 12.51 -0.77 1.28
C VAL A 52 12.80 -0.01 2.59
N ASP A 53 13.99 -0.20 3.17
CA ASP A 53 14.39 0.53 4.37
C ASP A 53 14.60 2.03 4.12
N ALA A 54 15.14 2.40 2.95
CA ALA A 54 15.32 3.80 2.56
C ALA A 54 13.97 4.51 2.37
N LEU A 55 13.01 3.86 1.70
CA LEU A 55 11.64 4.35 1.55
C LEU A 55 10.99 4.55 2.91
N ARG A 56 11.08 3.55 3.81
CA ARG A 56 10.58 3.68 5.19
C ARG A 56 11.23 4.88 5.90
N ARG A 57 12.55 5.06 5.79
CA ARG A 57 13.27 6.20 6.39
C ARG A 57 12.88 7.55 5.79
N HIS A 58 12.48 7.60 4.53
CA HIS A 58 12.08 8.84 3.87
C HIS A 58 10.64 9.23 4.25
N TYR A 59 9.69 8.30 4.06
CA TYR A 59 8.26 8.59 4.14
C TYR A 59 7.66 8.50 5.57
N LEU A 60 8.20 7.63 6.44
CA LEU A 60 7.62 7.37 7.77
C LEU A 60 8.34 8.16 8.85
N THR A 61 7.64 8.64 9.88
CA THR A 61 8.28 9.25 11.05
C THR A 61 9.17 8.24 11.80
N PRO A 62 10.24 8.69 12.50
CA PRO A 62 11.05 7.82 13.35
C PRO A 62 10.23 7.03 14.38
N GLU A 63 9.23 7.68 14.98
CA GLU A 63 8.33 7.12 15.97
C GLU A 63 7.51 5.97 15.40
N LEU A 64 6.93 6.18 14.22
CA LEU A 64 6.17 5.15 13.52
C LEU A 64 7.06 3.97 13.17
N ARG A 65 8.26 4.21 12.62
CA ARG A 65 9.20 3.13 12.29
C ARG A 65 9.53 2.25 13.50
N ARG A 66 9.76 2.84 14.67
CA ARG A 66 9.97 2.09 15.93
C ARG A 66 8.73 1.33 16.38
N SER A 67 7.53 1.87 16.15
CA SER A 67 6.26 1.18 16.43
C SER A 67 6.06 -0.02 15.51
N LEU A 68 6.32 0.15 14.21
CA LEU A 68 6.23 -0.92 13.22
C LEU A 68 7.23 -2.03 13.54
N ALA A 69 8.50 -1.72 13.79
CA ALA A 69 9.51 -2.73 14.12
C ALA A 69 9.10 -3.61 15.32
N ARG A 70 8.51 -3.02 16.36
CA ARG A 70 7.97 -3.76 17.51
C ARG A 70 6.80 -4.67 17.10
N TRP A 71 5.87 -4.14 16.31
CA TRP A 71 4.74 -4.93 15.84
C TRP A 71 5.18 -6.10 14.94
N GLU A 72 6.12 -5.85 14.03
CA GLU A 72 6.70 -6.84 13.11
C GLU A 72 7.43 -7.96 13.86
N ALA A 73 8.13 -7.61 14.94
CA ALA A 73 8.79 -8.60 15.81
C ALA A 73 7.79 -9.55 16.48
N THR A 74 6.58 -9.07 16.82
CA THR A 74 5.54 -9.90 17.43
C THR A 74 4.72 -10.69 16.40
N HIS A 75 4.42 -10.10 15.24
CA HIS A 75 3.46 -10.68 14.29
C HIS A 75 4.11 -11.38 13.10
N HIS A 76 5.42 -11.20 12.88
CA HIS A 76 6.18 -11.75 11.75
C HIS A 76 5.58 -11.42 10.37
N ARG A 77 4.89 -10.27 10.29
CA ARG A 77 4.22 -9.75 9.09
C ARG A 77 4.80 -8.39 8.74
N ASP A 78 4.55 -7.87 7.54
CA ASP A 78 4.91 -6.49 7.21
C ASP A 78 4.03 -5.52 7.99
N GLY A 79 4.63 -4.61 8.76
CA GLY A 79 3.91 -3.65 9.60
C GLY A 79 3.26 -2.52 8.80
N VAL A 80 3.80 -2.17 7.63
CA VAL A 80 3.20 -1.18 6.73
C VAL A 80 1.95 -1.77 6.08
N LEU A 81 2.06 -2.99 5.55
CA LEU A 81 0.94 -3.65 4.85
C LEU A 81 -0.04 -4.35 5.80
N ARG A 82 0.36 -4.57 7.06
CA ARG A 82 -0.35 -5.36 8.08
C ARG A 82 -0.64 -6.82 7.66
N ALA A 83 0.12 -7.34 6.71
CA ALA A 83 -0.11 -8.64 6.09
C ALA A 83 1.20 -9.42 5.83
N ALA A 84 1.06 -10.71 5.52
CA ALA A 84 2.16 -11.54 5.01
C ALA A 84 2.07 -11.55 3.48
N GLY A 85 3.04 -10.92 2.80
CA GLY A 85 3.07 -10.86 1.33
C GLY A 85 3.10 -9.44 0.78
N VAL A 86 2.93 -9.32 -0.53
CA VAL A 86 2.93 -8.07 -1.29
C VAL A 86 1.60 -7.96 -2.02
N PRO A 87 0.88 -6.83 -1.94
CA PRO A 87 -0.40 -6.66 -2.62
C PRO A 87 -0.19 -6.57 -4.14
N ALA A 88 -1.15 -7.09 -4.90
CA ALA A 88 -1.16 -7.00 -6.36
C ALA A 88 -1.53 -5.59 -6.85
N ALA A 89 -2.38 -4.89 -6.09
CA ALA A 89 -2.77 -3.52 -6.38
C ALA A 89 -3.02 -2.73 -5.10
N TRP A 90 -2.95 -1.41 -5.20
CA TRP A 90 -3.25 -0.51 -4.10
C TRP A 90 -3.99 0.72 -4.63
N GLN A 91 -4.83 1.30 -3.77
CA GLN A 91 -5.53 2.56 -4.01
C GLN A 91 -5.43 3.41 -2.74
N VAL A 92 -5.30 4.73 -2.91
CA VAL A 92 -5.27 5.68 -1.80
C VAL A 92 -6.33 6.74 -2.02
N ASP A 93 -7.22 6.87 -1.04
CA ASP A 93 -8.28 7.86 -1.03
C ASP A 93 -8.09 8.82 0.14
N HIS A 94 -8.49 10.09 -0.04
CA HIS A 94 -8.62 11.01 1.08
C HIS A 94 -9.71 10.49 2.02
N HIS A 95 -9.42 10.44 3.33
CA HIS A 95 -10.39 10.02 4.33
C HIS A 95 -10.88 11.19 5.18
N ASP A 96 -9.96 11.89 5.85
CA ASP A 96 -10.30 12.99 6.76
C ASP A 96 -9.09 13.92 6.96
N SER A 97 -9.29 15.12 7.51
CA SER A 97 -8.20 16.01 7.91
C SER A 97 -8.62 16.90 9.09
N GLY A 98 -7.68 17.18 9.99
CA GLY A 98 -7.96 17.92 11.21
C GLY A 98 -6.77 17.91 12.17
N THR A 99 -6.73 18.89 13.08
CA THR A 99 -5.73 19.00 14.16
C THR A 99 -4.26 18.85 13.73
N GLY A 100 -3.91 19.33 12.52
CA GLY A 100 -2.54 19.23 11.98
C GLY A 100 -2.20 17.88 11.35
N HIS A 101 -3.21 17.04 11.14
CA HIS A 101 -3.09 15.72 10.53
C HIS A 101 -4.02 15.57 9.32
N CYS A 102 -3.65 14.66 8.43
CA CYS A 102 -4.51 14.16 7.36
C CYS A 102 -4.55 12.64 7.46
N TRP A 103 -5.72 12.07 7.26
CA TRP A 103 -5.94 10.64 7.18
C TRP A 103 -6.29 10.26 5.74
N SER A 104 -5.65 9.21 5.26
CA SER A 104 -5.92 8.57 3.98
C SER A 104 -6.36 7.14 4.22
N ARG A 105 -7.30 6.67 3.41
CA ARG A 105 -7.68 5.26 3.34
C ARG A 105 -6.86 4.60 2.27
N VAL A 106 -6.11 3.56 2.61
CA VAL A 106 -5.37 2.74 1.66
C VAL A 106 -6.07 1.40 1.52
N THR A 107 -6.51 1.09 0.32
CA THR A 107 -7.07 -0.21 -0.03
C THR A 107 -5.99 -1.03 -0.69
N LEU A 108 -5.68 -2.19 -0.13
CA LEU A 108 -4.73 -3.14 -0.69
C LEU A 108 -5.52 -4.33 -1.25
N THR A 109 -5.25 -4.68 -2.50
CA THR A 109 -5.84 -5.84 -3.17
C THR A 109 -4.82 -6.96 -3.23
N TRP A 110 -5.24 -8.14 -2.81
CA TRP A 110 -4.42 -9.34 -2.73
C TRP A 110 -4.94 -10.37 -3.71
N GLU A 111 -4.04 -10.97 -4.47
CA GLU A 111 -4.34 -12.07 -5.38
C GLU A 111 -3.55 -13.29 -4.90
N ASP A 112 -4.23 -14.19 -4.19
CA ASP A 112 -3.68 -15.48 -3.83
C ASP A 112 -3.93 -16.47 -4.97
N ALA A 113 -2.96 -17.34 -5.24
CA ALA A 113 -3.03 -18.29 -6.34
C ALA A 113 -4.23 -19.25 -6.17
N GLY A 114 -5.28 -19.03 -6.96
CA GLY A 114 -6.47 -19.89 -7.01
C GLY A 114 -7.67 -19.40 -6.20
N ASP A 115 -7.56 -18.28 -5.50
CA ASP A 115 -8.65 -17.68 -4.73
C ASP A 115 -9.19 -16.39 -5.39
N GLN A 116 -10.37 -15.97 -4.95
CA GLN A 116 -10.93 -14.67 -5.36
C GLN A 116 -10.08 -13.54 -4.76
N PRO A 117 -9.80 -12.46 -5.52
CA PRO A 117 -9.10 -11.31 -4.99
C PRO A 117 -9.80 -10.77 -3.75
N HIS A 118 -9.04 -10.53 -2.69
CA HIS A 118 -9.58 -9.96 -1.46
C HIS A 118 -8.91 -8.63 -1.15
N GLN A 119 -9.59 -7.79 -0.36
CA GLN A 119 -9.11 -6.45 -0.03
C GLN A 119 -8.94 -6.28 1.47
N THR A 120 -7.90 -5.52 1.84
CA THR A 120 -7.71 -5.03 3.21
C THR A 120 -7.62 -3.52 3.19
N HIS A 121 -8.23 -2.86 4.18
CA HIS A 121 -8.23 -1.41 4.29
C HIS A 121 -7.35 -0.97 5.46
N LEU A 122 -6.53 0.06 5.21
CA LEU A 122 -5.69 0.71 6.21
C LEU A 122 -6.11 2.17 6.33
N VAL A 123 -6.12 2.68 7.55
CA VAL A 123 -6.16 4.12 7.81
C VAL A 123 -4.73 4.58 8.08
N VAL A 124 -4.26 5.49 7.23
CA VAL A 124 -2.91 6.06 7.26
C VAL A 124 -3.00 7.50 7.72
N GLN A 125 -2.29 7.83 8.79
CA GLN A 125 -2.19 9.18 9.32
C GLN A 125 -0.90 9.83 8.84
N SER A 126 -1.02 11.04 8.32
CA SER A 126 0.07 11.92 7.91
C SER A 126 0.10 13.15 8.81
N ASP A 127 1.31 13.54 9.20
CA ASP A 127 1.57 14.81 9.89
C ASP A 127 1.66 15.94 8.86
N LEU A 128 0.84 16.98 8.96
CA LEU A 128 0.81 18.05 7.94
C LEU A 128 2.01 18.99 8.02
N GLY A 129 2.70 19.08 9.17
CA GLY A 129 3.91 19.89 9.31
C GLY A 129 5.10 19.30 8.54
N THR A 130 5.22 17.98 8.54
CA THR A 130 6.32 17.25 7.91
C THR A 130 5.93 16.51 6.63
N ARG A 131 4.62 16.33 6.38
CA ARG A 131 4.00 15.47 5.35
C ARG A 131 4.35 13.99 5.48
N ARG A 132 4.99 13.59 6.58
CA ARG A 132 5.40 12.20 6.81
C ARG A 132 4.27 11.40 7.40
N ILE A 133 4.24 10.12 7.04
CA ILE A 133 3.31 9.16 7.60
C ILE A 133 3.70 8.90 9.06
N SER A 134 2.79 9.20 9.97
CA SER A 134 2.98 9.12 11.42
C SER A 134 2.18 7.99 12.07
N GLY A 135 1.18 7.44 11.38
CA GLY A 135 0.39 6.30 11.86
C GLY A 135 -0.12 5.40 10.74
N ILE A 136 -0.17 4.09 10.99
CA ILE A 136 -0.80 3.10 10.11
C ILE A 136 -1.57 2.12 10.98
N ARG A 137 -2.87 1.94 10.70
CA ARG A 137 -3.74 0.97 11.38
C ARG A 137 -4.66 0.28 10.39
N ALA A 138 -5.03 -0.96 10.66
CA ALA A 138 -6.12 -1.60 9.92
C ALA A 138 -7.43 -0.88 10.22
N ASP A 139 -8.23 -0.63 9.18
CA ASP A 139 -9.61 -0.20 9.32
C ASP A 139 -10.43 -1.46 9.69
N ARG A 140 -11.09 -1.43 10.84
CA ARG A 140 -11.86 -2.57 11.37
C ARG A 140 -13.36 -2.33 11.21
#